data_AF-A0A939ZYA8-F1
#
_entry.id   AF-A0A939ZYA8-F1
#
_cell.length_a   1.000
_cell.length_b   1.000
_cell.length_c   1.000
_cell.angle_alpha   90.00
_cell.angle_beta   90.00
_cell.angle_gamma   90.00
#
_symmetry.space_group_name_H-M   'P 1'
#
loop_
_entity.id
_entity.type
_entity.pdbx_description
1 polymer ?
#
loop_
_entity_poly.entity_id
_entity_poly.type
_entity_poly.pdbx_seq_one_letter_code
_entity_poly.pdbx_strand_id
1 'polypeptide(L)' 'MAKKKESPRIAFRLTEREKKQAMSLAARCGLSLSEYLRQRALGFEPKAVQPDAYFVFCEKLDRLTEPPFPRVV' A
#
# COMPACT_ATOMS: atom_id res chain seq x y z
N MET A 1 -2.30 -16.17 -34.13
CA MET A 1 -3.56 -15.74 -33.49
C MET A 1 -3.37 -15.80 -31.97
N ALA A 2 -3.16 -14.68 -31.30
CA ALA A 2 -2.96 -14.66 -29.85
C ALA A 2 -4.29 -14.94 -29.14
N LYS A 3 -4.38 -16.07 -28.42
CA LYS A 3 -5.54 -16.39 -27.58
C LYS A 3 -5.65 -15.35 -26.47
N LYS A 4 -6.71 -14.54 -26.51
CA LYS A 4 -7.07 -13.61 -25.43
C LYS A 4 -7.38 -14.43 -24.18
N LYS A 5 -6.54 -14.35 -23.15
CA LYS A 5 -6.78 -15.02 -21.87
C LYS A 5 -7.99 -14.36 -21.20
N GLU A 6 -9.13 -15.05 -21.20
CA GLU A 6 -10.28 -14.63 -20.39
C GLU A 6 -9.93 -14.83 -18.92
N SER A 7 -9.89 -13.74 -18.18
CA SER A 7 -9.66 -13.78 -16.74
C SER A 7 -10.96 -14.12 -16.00
N PRO A 8 -10.92 -14.99 -14.97
CA PRO A 8 -12.08 -15.31 -14.18
C PRO A 8 -12.59 -14.05 -13.46
N ARG A 9 -13.91 -13.87 -13.44
CA ARG A 9 -14.59 -12.75 -12.78
C ARG A 9 -15.22 -13.23 -11.49
N ILE A 10 -14.99 -12.51 -10.41
CA ILE A 10 -15.60 -12.76 -9.10
C ILE A 10 -16.55 -11.60 -8.81
N ALA A 11 -17.81 -11.90 -8.57
CA ALA A 11 -18.81 -10.94 -8.13
C ALA A 11 -19.21 -11.26 -6.69
N PHE A 12 -19.29 -10.23 -5.86
CA PHE A 12 -19.73 -10.32 -4.49
C PHE A 12 -20.61 -9.11 -4.19
N ARG A 13 -21.57 -9.28 -3.30
CA ARG A 13 -22.51 -8.22 -2.93
C ARG A 13 -21.91 -7.41 -1.80
N LEU A 14 -22.00 -6.09 -1.93
CA LEU A 14 -21.65 -5.14 -0.88
C LEU A 14 -22.85 -4.24 -0.64
N THR A 15 -23.03 -3.84 0.61
CA THR A 15 -23.82 -2.68 0.95
C THR A 15 -23.11 -1.40 0.49
N GLU A 16 -23.86 -0.31 0.34
CA GLU A 16 -23.28 1.00 0.01
C GLU A 16 -22.26 1.49 1.04
N ARG A 17 -22.43 1.11 2.32
CA ARG A 17 -21.50 1.46 3.40
C ARG A 17 -20.17 0.72 3.25
N GLU A 18 -20.21 -0.60 3.06
CA GLU A 18 -19.01 -1.41 2.86
C GLU A 18 -18.24 -0.98 1.61
N LYS A 19 -18.96 -0.67 0.53
CA LYS A 19 -18.34 -0.16 -0.72
C LYS A 19 -17.61 1.16 -0.50
N LYS A 20 -18.24 2.12 0.20
CA LYS A 20 -17.61 3.41 0.53
C LYS A 20 -16.38 3.23 1.42
N GLN A 21 -16.46 2.35 2.41
CA GLN A 21 -15.34 2.07 3.31
C GLN A 21 -14.17 1.44 2.56
N ALA A 22 -14.42 0.44 1.69
CA ALA A 22 -13.40 -0.18 0.86
C ALA A 22 -12.74 0.83 -0.10
N MET A 23 -13.53 1.74 -0.69
CA MET A 23 -13.02 2.78 -1.57
C MET A 23 -12.14 3.79 -0.84
N SER A 24 -12.52 4.20 0.37
CA SER A 24 -11.71 5.08 1.22
C SER A 24 -10.40 4.42 1.64
N LEU A 25 -10.43 3.14 2.02
CA LEU A 25 -9.24 2.38 2.39
C LEU A 25 -8.29 2.18 1.20
N ALA A 26 -8.83 1.84 0.02
CA ALA A 26 -8.05 1.71 -1.20
C ALA A 26 -7.35 3.03 -1.57
N ALA A 27 -8.05 4.16 -1.49
CA ALA A 27 -7.49 5.48 -1.76
C ALA A 27 -6.33 5.83 -0.80
N ARG A 28 -6.47 5.53 0.50
CA ARG A 28 -5.39 5.72 1.49
C ARG A 28 -4.16 4.86 1.21
N CYS A 29 -4.34 3.71 0.57
CA CYS A 29 -3.26 2.81 0.18
C CYS A 29 -2.69 3.13 -1.21
N GLY A 30 -3.25 4.12 -1.93
CA GLY A 30 -2.85 4.42 -3.31
C GLY A 30 -3.25 3.34 -4.32
N LEU A 31 -4.25 2.51 -4.00
CA LEU A 31 -4.68 1.37 -4.80
C LEU A 31 -6.02 1.62 -5.48
N SER A 32 -6.24 0.96 -6.61
CA SER A 32 -7.60 0.82 -7.15
C SER A 32 -8.45 -0.08 -6.25
N LEU A 33 -9.78 0.10 -6.27
CA LEU A 33 -10.69 -0.72 -5.46
C LEU A 33 -10.53 -2.23 -5.76
N SER A 34 -10.39 -2.60 -7.03
CA SER A 34 -10.24 -3.99 -7.45
C SER A 34 -8.92 -4.60 -6.99
N GLU A 35 -7.84 -3.82 -6.97
CA GLU A 35 -6.54 -4.25 -6.48
C GLU A 35 -6.53 -4.40 -4.95
N TYR A 36 -7.08 -3.42 -4.23
CA TYR A 36 -7.26 -3.49 -2.78
C TYR A 36 -8.01 -4.76 -2.37
N LEU A 37 -9.14 -5.04 -3.04
CA LEU A 37 -9.93 -6.24 -2.78
C LEU A 37 -9.19 -7.53 -3.14
N ARG A 38 -8.43 -7.54 -4.23
CA ARG A 38 -7.60 -8.70 -4.62
C ARG A 38 -6.57 -9.01 -3.53
N GLN A 39 -5.88 -7.99 -3.01
CA GLN A 39 -4.92 -8.17 -1.92
C GLN A 39 -5.60 -8.70 -0.65
N ARG A 40 -6.75 -8.12 -0.27
CA ARG A 40 -7.53 -8.60 0.88
C ARG A 40 -8.00 -10.05 0.71
N ALA A 41 -8.45 -10.44 -0.48
CA ALA A 41 -8.87 -11.81 -0.80
C ALA A 41 -7.70 -12.83 -0.74
N LEU A 42 -6.48 -12.37 -1.02
CA LEU A 42 -5.26 -13.17 -0.87
C LEU A 42 -4.72 -13.20 0.58
N GLY A 43 -5.41 -12.54 1.52
CA GLY A 43 -5.01 -12.48 2.93
C GLY A 43 -3.97 -11.40 3.25
N PHE A 44 -3.60 -10.56 2.28
CA PHE A 44 -2.72 -9.43 2.53
C PHE A 44 -3.46 -8.28 3.22
N GLU A 45 -2.73 -7.52 4.03
CA GLU A 45 -3.22 -6.29 4.64
C GLU A 45 -2.56 -5.07 3.99
N PRO A 46 -3.26 -4.37 3.08
CA PRO A 46 -2.72 -3.18 2.43
C PRO A 46 -2.52 -2.08 3.46
N LYS A 47 -1.31 -1.53 3.52
CA LYS A 47 -0.95 -0.44 4.42
C LYS A 47 -0.93 0.87 3.66
N ALA A 48 -1.36 1.95 4.33
CA ALA A 48 -1.25 3.29 3.78
C ALA A 48 0.23 3.63 3.52
N VAL A 49 0.50 4.20 2.35
CA VAL A 49 1.83 4.69 2.01
C VAL A 49 2.13 5.89 2.92
N GLN A 50 3.30 5.89 3.55
CA GLN A 50 3.72 7.02 4.38
C GLN A 50 4.00 8.24 3.47
N PRO A 51 3.66 9.47 3.89
CA PRO A 51 3.97 10.66 3.12
C PRO A 51 5.48 10.82 2.89
N ASP A 52 5.89 11.47 1.80
CA ASP A 52 7.31 11.73 1.51
C ASP A 52 8.03 12.45 2.66
N ALA A 53 7.30 13.32 3.38
CA ALA A 53 7.80 14.02 4.56
C ALA A 53 8.28 13.06 5.67
N TYR A 54 7.71 11.86 5.78
CA TYR A 54 8.17 10.83 6.72
C TYR A 54 9.60 10.38 6.38
N PHE A 55 9.88 10.12 5.10
CA PHE A 55 11.20 9.68 4.67
C PHE A 55 12.25 10.79 4.82
N VAL A 56 11.88 12.03 4.48
CA VAL A 56 12.74 13.21 4.72
C VAL A 56 13.03 13.41 6.21
N PHE A 57 12.04 13.14 7.07
CA PHE A 57 12.24 13.18 8.51
C PHE A 57 13.20 12.09 8.99
N CYS A 58 13.02 10.84 8.53
CA CYS A 58 13.94 9.75 8.84
C CYS A 58 15.37 10.08 8.42
N GLU A 59 15.58 10.58 7.20
CA GLU A 59 16.91 10.96 6.71
C GLU A 59 17.59 12.01 7.61
N LYS A 60 16.82 12.99 8.10
CA LYS A 60 17.35 13.98 9.04
C LYS A 60 17.71 13.37 10.39
N LEU A 61 16.94 12.40 10.88
CA LEU A 61 17.28 11.68 12.10
C LEU A 61 18.55 10.86 11.92
N ASP A 62 18.68 10.12 10.82
CA ASP A 62 19.86 9.32 10.51
C ASP A 62 21.13 10.18 10.50
N ARG A 63 21.09 11.38 9.93
CA ARG A 63 22.21 12.33 9.95
C ARG A 63 22.59 12.81 11.36
N LEU A 64 21.67 12.80 12.31
CA LEU A 64 21.92 13.20 13.70
C LEU A 64 22.42 12.03 14.55
N THR A 65 22.07 10.80 14.19
CA THR A 65 22.44 9.58 14.92
C THR A 65 23.67 8.90 14.36
N GLU A 66 24.04 9.14 13.09
CA GLU A 66 25.33 8.69 12.56
C GLU A 66 26.47 9.49 13.20
N PRO A 67 27.33 8.84 14.00
CA PRO A 67 28.46 9.52 14.62
C PRO A 67 29.50 9.90 13.54
N PRO A 68 30.16 11.07 13.65
CA PRO A 68 30.98 11.60 12.55
C PRO A 68 32.25 10.81 12.20
N PHE A 69 32.71 9.85 13.00
CA PHE A 69 33.93 9.07 12.67
C PHE A 69 33.89 7.67 13.30
N PRO A 70 34.54 6.66 12.70
CA PRO A 70 34.78 5.39 13.39
C PRO A 70 35.62 5.67 14.63
N ARG A 71 35.24 5.07 15.78
CA ARG A 71 36.15 5.01 16.92
C ARG A 71 37.37 4.20 16.46
N VAL A 72 38.44 4.91 16.15
CA VAL A 72 39.75 4.32 15.91
C VAL A 72 40.12 3.60 17.20
N VAL A 73 40.30 2.29 17.09
CA VAL A 73 40.87 1.41 18.13
C VAL A 73 42.28 1.84 18.49
#